data_AF-A0A0A0KQS7-F1
#
_entry.id   AF-A0A0A0KQS7-F1
#
_cell.length_a   1.000
_cell.length_b   1.000
_cell.length_c   1.000
_cell.angle_alpha   90.00
_cell.angle_beta   90.00
_cell.angle_gamma   90.00
#
_symmetry.space_group_name_H-M   'P 1'
#
loop_
_entity.id
_entity.type
_entity.pdbx_description
1 polymer ?
#
loop_
_entity_poly.entity_id
_entity_poly.type
_entity_poly.pdbx_seq_one_letter_code
_entity_poly.pdbx_strand_id
1 'polypeptide(L)' 'MDEPQPQPVCAQEALNLLNCVTESPFDQEKCYRLLHSLRECVLSKKVKKFSLAEEEQTKPIIKKNA' A
#
# COMPACT_ATOMS: atom_id res chain seq x y z
N MET A 1 -16.24 -11.69 -20.22
CA MET A 1 -16.86 -10.80 -19.24
C MET A 1 -15.81 -10.56 -18.19
N ASP A 2 -15.32 -9.32 -18.06
CA ASP A 2 -14.37 -8.94 -17.01
C ASP A 2 -15.07 -9.02 -15.65
N GLU A 3 -14.59 -9.91 -14.79
CA GLU A 3 -14.99 -9.98 -13.40
C GLU A 3 -14.52 -8.70 -12.70
N PRO A 4 -15.36 -8.01 -11.91
CA PRO A 4 -14.93 -6.82 -11.19
C PRO A 4 -13.84 -7.23 -10.19
N GLN A 5 -12.58 -6.97 -10.58
CA GLN A 5 -11.43 -7.14 -9.73
C GLN A 5 -11.72 -6.41 -8.41
N PRO A 6 -11.61 -7.09 -7.26
CA PRO A 6 -11.88 -6.46 -5.97
C PRO A 6 -10.96 -5.24 -5.83
N GLN A 7 -11.55 -4.05 -5.73
CA GLN A 7 -10.78 -2.83 -5.62
C GLN A 7 -9.90 -2.92 -4.36
N PRO A 8 -8.59 -2.63 -4.48
CA PRO A 8 -7.71 -2.72 -3.34
C PRO A 8 -8.15 -1.72 -2.27
N VAL A 9 -8.27 -2.21 -1.04
CA VAL A 9 -8.76 -1.43 0.09
C VAL A 9 -7.83 -0.25 0.36
N CYS A 10 -8.38 0.95 0.45
CA CYS A 10 -7.66 2.23 0.64
C CYS A 10 -6.70 2.62 -0.50
N ALA A 11 -6.85 2.04 -1.69
CA ALA A 11 -5.96 2.31 -2.81
C ALA A 11 -6.04 3.76 -3.30
N GLN A 12 -7.22 4.39 -3.21
CA GLN A 12 -7.40 5.77 -3.64
C GLN A 12 -6.62 6.74 -2.75
N GLU A 13 -6.69 6.54 -1.43
CA GLU A 13 -5.96 7.34 -0.45
C GLU A 13 -4.45 7.17 -0.62
N ALA A 14 -4.00 5.93 -0.86
CA ALA A 14 -2.59 5.64 -1.13
C ALA A 14 -2.12 6.30 -2.42
N LEU A 15 -2.89 6.20 -3.50
CA LEU A 15 -2.59 6.84 -4.78
C LEU A 15 -2.51 8.36 -4.66
N ASN A 16 -3.46 8.97 -3.94
CA ASN A 16 -3.47 10.41 -3.72
C ASN A 16 -2.23 10.87 -2.94
N LEU A 17 -1.83 10.13 -1.92
CA LEU A 17 -0.62 10.42 -1.15
C LEU A 17 0.64 10.29 -2.02
N LEU A 18 0.75 9.22 -2.82
CA LEU A 18 1.87 9.01 -3.74
C LEU A 18 1.97 10.15 -4.75
N ASN A 19 0.84 10.54 -5.36
CA ASN A 19 0.79 11.66 -6.30
C ASN A 19 1.21 12.96 -5.62
N CYS A 20 0.75 13.23 -4.40
CA CYS A 20 1.14 14.43 -3.65
C CYS A 20 2.66 14.56 -3.47
N VAL A 21 3.35 13.45 -3.18
CA VAL A 21 4.82 13.44 -3.03
C VAL A 21 5.54 13.75 -4.35
N THR A 22 4.91 13.49 -5.49
CA THR A 22 5.47 13.80 -6.81
C THR A 22 5.18 15.24 -7.27
N GLU A 23 4.30 15.97 -6.58
CA GLU A 23 3.95 17.34 -6.96
C GLU A 23 5.12 18.31 -6.72
N SER A 24 5.26 19.28 -7.64
CA SER A 24 6.23 20.37 -7.52
C SER A 24 5.50 21.71 -7.77
N PRO A 25 5.50 22.65 -6.81
CA PRO A 25 6.22 22.61 -5.54
C PRO A 25 5.63 21.59 -4.55
N PHE A 26 6.49 21.01 -3.71
CA PHE A 26 6.07 20.07 -2.68
C PHE A 26 5.28 20.79 -1.58
N ASP A 27 4.03 20.37 -1.37
CA ASP A 27 3.17 20.86 -0.29
C ASP A 27 3.10 19.82 0.83
N GLN A 28 3.94 20.03 1.85
CA GLN A 28 4.05 19.13 3.00
C GLN A 28 2.73 19.01 3.78
N GLU A 29 1.98 20.11 3.93
CA GLU A 29 0.74 20.11 4.71
C GLU A 29 -0.36 19.31 3.99
N LYS A 30 -0.47 19.49 2.68
CA LYS A 30 -1.36 18.72 1.82
C LYS A 30 -1.06 17.22 1.92
N CYS A 31 0.20 16.82 1.78
CA CYS A 31 0.56 15.41 1.84
C CYS A 31 0.34 14.83 3.25
N TYR A 32 0.56 15.62 4.30
CA TYR A 32 0.29 15.20 5.67
C TYR A 32 -1.21 14.96 5.94
N ARG A 33 -2.09 15.79 5.37
CA ARG A 33 -3.55 15.57 5.44
C ARG A 33 -3.96 14.28 4.70
N LEU A 34 -3.38 14.02 3.54
CA LEU A 34 -3.62 12.79 2.79
C LEU A 34 -3.14 11.54 3.53
N LEU A 35 -2.02 11.63 4.26
CA LEU A 35 -1.54 10.56 5.14
C LEU A 35 -2.53 10.23 6.26
N HIS A 36 -3.15 11.25 6.88
CA HIS A 36 -4.18 11.01 7.89
C HIS A 36 -5.42 10.33 7.32
N SER A 37 -5.87 10.75 6.14
CA SER A 37 -6.98 10.09 5.44
C SER A 37 -6.68 8.61 5.14
N LEU A 38 -5.47 8.31 4.65
CA LEU A 38 -5.02 6.93 4.44
C LEU A 38 -5.01 6.12 5.74
N ARG A 39 -4.51 6.71 6.84
CA ARG A 39 -4.49 6.07 8.15
C ARG A 39 -5.90 5.76 8.66
N GLU A 40 -6.82 6.68 8.52
CA GLU A 40 -8.23 6.48 8.91
C GLU A 40 -8.87 5.34 8.12
N CYS A 41 -8.65 5.30 6.80
CA CYS A 41 -9.15 4.21 5.96
C CYS A 41 -8.61 2.84 6.40
N VAL A 42 -7.29 2.73 6.60
CA VAL A 42 -6.62 1.48 7.01
C VAL A 42 -7.13 0.97 8.36
N LEU A 43 -7.30 1.88 9.33
CA LEU A 43 -7.81 1.55 10.65
C LEU A 43 -9.29 1.14 10.60
N SER A 44 -10.10 1.88 9.85
CA SER A 44 -11.54 1.61 9.69
C SER A 44 -11.79 0.26 8.99
N LYS A 45 -11.02 -0.05 7.94
CA LYS A 45 -11.16 -1.29 7.16
C LYS A 45 -10.37 -2.46 7.74
N LYS A 46 -9.67 -2.26 8.87
CA LYS A 46 -8.85 -3.27 9.56
C LYS A 46 -7.86 -3.96 8.61
N VAL A 47 -7.27 -3.21 7.68
CA VAL A 47 -6.30 -3.76 6.74
C VAL A 47 -5.07 -4.21 7.53
N LYS A 48 -4.77 -5.50 7.47
CA LYS A 48 -3.62 -6.11 8.16
C LYS A 48 -2.51 -6.38 7.14
N LYS A 49 -1.45 -5.58 7.22
CA LYS A 49 -0.21 -5.67 6.43
C LYS A 49 -0.41 -5.49 4.92
N PHE A 50 0.30 -4.53 4.35
CA PHE A 50 0.53 -4.46 2.91
C PHE A 50 1.85 -5.20 2.64
N SER A 51 1.83 -6.14 1.70
CA SER A 51 3.06 -6.74 1.16
C SER A 51 3.32 -6.12 -0.21
N LEU A 52 4.59 -5.86 -0.51
CA LEU A 52 4.99 -5.53 -1.88
C LEU A 52 4.93 -6.80 -2.72
N ALA A 53 4.62 -6.67 -4.01
CA ALA A 53 4.39 -7.79 -4.92
C ALA A 53 5.59 -8.76 -5.05
N GLU A 54 6.78 -8.37 -4.61
CA GLU A 54 8.02 -9.15 -4.64
C GLU A 54 8.38 -9.82 -3.29
N GLU A 55 7.43 -10.07 -2.39
CA GLU A 55 7.65 -11.09 -1.35
C GLU A 55 7.44 -12.49 -1.96
N GLU A 56 8.21 -12.84 -3.00
CA GLU A 56 8.48 -14.25 -3.27
C GLU A 56 9.13 -14.82 -2.03
N GLN A 57 8.37 -15.70 -1.35
CA GLN A 57 8.81 -16.47 -0.21
C GLN A 57 10.19 -17.07 -0.50
N THR A 58 11.24 -16.45 0.02
CA THR A 58 12.54 -17.12 0.20
C THR A 58 12.32 -18.15 1.30
N LYS A 59 11.74 -19.28 0.92
CA LYS A 59 11.71 -20.49 1.75
C LYS A 59 13.17 -20.77 2.12
N PRO A 60 13.52 -20.93 3.41
CA PRO A 60 14.87 -21.32 3.77
C PRO A 60 15.15 -22.67 3.12
N ILE A 61 16.10 -22.71 2.19
CA ILE A 61 16.61 -23.95 1.61
C ILE A 61 17.34 -24.68 2.74
N ILE A 62 16.66 -25.59 3.42
CA ILE A 62 17.30 -26.55 4.32
C ILE A 62 18.09 -27.51 3.44
N LYS A 63 19.38 -27.21 3.23
CA LYS A 63 20.33 -28.15 2.63
C LYS A 63 20.54 -29.31 3.61
N LYS A 64 19.81 -30.40 3.41
CA LYS A 64 20.13 -31.70 4.01
C LYS A 64 21.34 -32.25 3.26
N ASN A 65 22.53 -32.12 3.83
CA ASN A 65 23.69 -32.85 3.36
C ASN A 65 23.52 -34.32 3.77
N ALA A 66 23.65 -35.21 2.79
CA ALA A 66 23.70 -36.65 2.95
C ALA A 66 25.06 -37.11 3.49
#